data_AF-A0A6G3SRE9-F1
#
_entry.id   AF-A0A6G3SRE9-F1
#
_cell.length_a   1.000
_cell.length_b   1.000
_cell.length_c   1.000
_cell.angle_alpha   90.00
_cell.angle_beta   90.00
_cell.angle_gamma   90.00
#
_symmetry.space_group_name_H-M   'P 1'
#
loop_
_entity.id
_entity.type
_entity.pdbx_description
1 polymer ?
#
loop_
_entity_poly.entity_id
_entity_poly.type
_entity_poly.pdbx_seq_one_letter_code
_entity_poly.pdbx_strand_id
1 'polypeptide(L)'
;GGDQGGAGSSGSGGSGGAAKPPAPDPDPAPDGRVPQHFVGTWSLDSPYVVLEPHAVVVRRVSPGQNAVTLIADVQGSGHCEYTAKLISVADGGQRINVGTAVVDQARSTGMCSDAEPSFFTVAGSGIQHDVGPAHGSGYRYNRA
;
A
#
# COMPACT_ATOMS: atom_id res chain seq x y z
N GLY A 1 36.75 27.01 34.28
CA GLY A 1 38.06 27.02 33.59
C GLY A 1 38.64 25.63 33.69
N GLY A 2 39.11 25.13 32.55
CA GLY A 2 39.92 23.92 32.35
C GLY A 2 39.15 22.59 32.24
N ASP A 3 39.47 21.63 31.36
CA ASP A 3 40.24 21.59 30.10
C ASP A 3 39.97 20.23 29.43
N GLN A 4 40.25 20.14 28.13
CA GLN A 4 40.03 19.02 27.22
C GLN A 4 41.08 17.89 27.32
N GLY A 5 40.65 16.65 27.06
CA GLY A 5 41.24 15.80 26.00
C GLY A 5 42.46 14.88 26.25
N GLY A 6 42.42 13.72 25.57
CA GLY A 6 43.55 12.86 25.16
C GLY A 6 43.74 11.58 25.99
N ALA A 7 44.08 10.39 25.48
CA ALA A 7 44.39 9.81 24.17
C ALA A 7 44.22 8.27 24.36
N GLY A 8 43.72 7.45 23.44
CA GLY A 8 44.35 7.02 22.19
C GLY A 8 44.31 5.48 22.13
N SER A 9 44.04 4.91 20.96
CA SER A 9 44.52 3.58 20.55
C SER A 9 44.35 3.44 19.05
N SER A 10 45.49 3.31 18.38
CA SER A 10 45.67 3.02 16.98
C SER A 10 45.34 1.56 16.66
N GLY A 11 44.76 1.31 15.49
CA GLY A 11 44.61 -0.02 14.91
C GLY A 11 44.29 0.10 13.42
N SER A 12 45.31 -0.06 12.59
CA SER A 12 45.27 -0.03 11.12
C SER A 12 45.01 -1.42 10.53
N GLY A 13 44.30 -1.48 9.40
CA GLY A 13 44.17 -2.64 8.49
C GLY A 13 42.72 -3.14 8.39
N GLY A 14 42.12 -3.46 7.25
CA GLY A 14 42.50 -3.52 5.84
C GLY A 14 41.30 -4.04 5.02
N SER A 15 41.22 -3.65 3.75
CA SER A 15 40.64 -4.38 2.59
C SER A 15 39.30 -5.14 2.71
N GLY A 16 38.32 -4.72 1.90
CA GLY A 16 37.20 -5.56 1.44
C GLY A 16 35.82 -4.96 1.71
N GLY A 17 35.43 -3.91 0.98
CA GLY A 17 34.10 -3.33 1.07
C GLY A 17 33.03 -4.26 0.51
N ALA A 18 32.60 -5.24 1.30
CA ALA A 18 31.32 -5.90 1.08
C ALA A 18 30.23 -4.83 1.12
N ALA A 19 29.38 -4.78 0.09
CA ALA A 19 28.23 -3.88 0.04
C ALA A 19 27.43 -4.05 1.34
N LYS A 20 27.17 -2.93 2.02
CA LYS A 20 26.30 -2.88 3.20
C LYS A 20 25.00 -3.62 2.85
N PRO A 21 24.53 -4.59 3.66
CA PRO A 21 23.25 -5.23 3.45
C PRO A 21 22.18 -4.14 3.31
N PRO A 22 21.19 -4.30 2.40
CA PRO A 22 20.07 -3.37 2.35
C PRO A 22 19.50 -3.22 3.76
N ALA A 23 19.19 -1.98 4.14
CA ALA A 23 18.58 -1.72 5.43
C ALA A 23 17.32 -2.60 5.55
N PRO A 24 17.05 -3.17 6.75
CA PRO A 24 15.78 -3.82 7.00
C PRO A 24 14.63 -2.90 6.60
N ASP A 25 13.56 -3.46 6.05
CA ASP A 25 12.35 -2.70 5.79
C ASP A 25 11.97 -1.93 7.06
N PRO A 26 11.58 -0.65 6.94
CA PRO A 26 11.21 0.13 8.10
C PRO A 26 10.09 -0.60 8.85
N ASP A 27 10.29 -0.80 10.16
CA ASP A 27 9.30 -1.40 11.03
C ASP A 27 7.92 -0.76 10.82
N PRO A 28 6.83 -1.56 10.88
CA PRO A 28 5.49 -1.01 10.75
C PRO A 28 5.31 0.10 11.77
N ALA A 29 4.70 1.21 11.33
CA ALA A 29 4.53 2.37 12.17
C ALA A 29 3.85 1.93 13.49
N PRO A 30 4.37 2.36 14.67
CA PRO A 30 3.94 1.83 15.96
C PRO A 30 2.46 2.08 16.27
N ASP A 31 1.80 2.93 15.47
CA ASP A 31 0.41 3.30 15.57
C ASP A 31 -0.52 2.54 14.60
N GLY A 32 0.00 1.52 13.91
CA GLY A 32 -0.78 0.67 13.00
C GLY A 32 -1.33 1.42 11.78
N ARG A 33 -0.74 2.58 11.43
CA ARG A 33 -1.09 3.30 10.21
C ARG A 33 -0.67 2.52 8.97
N VAL A 34 -1.33 2.85 7.85
CA VAL A 34 -0.91 2.36 6.53
C VAL A 34 0.60 2.55 6.33
N PRO A 35 1.36 1.47 6.08
CA PRO A 35 2.80 1.54 5.86
C PRO A 35 3.15 2.34 4.61
N GLN A 36 4.31 3.01 4.64
CA GLN A 36 4.70 4.00 3.62
C GLN A 36 4.77 3.40 2.20
N HIS A 37 5.15 2.14 2.06
CA HIS A 37 5.26 1.49 0.75
C HIS A 37 3.91 1.34 0.03
N PHE A 38 2.78 1.30 0.75
CA PHE A 38 1.45 1.30 0.14
C PHE A 38 1.00 2.69 -0.33
N VAL A 39 1.47 3.77 0.32
CA VAL A 39 0.92 5.12 0.19
C VAL A 39 1.18 5.73 -1.18
N GLY A 40 0.13 6.18 -1.88
CA GLY A 40 0.21 6.90 -3.16
C GLY A 40 -0.78 6.33 -4.18
N THR A 41 -0.58 6.67 -5.45
CA THR A 41 -1.42 6.21 -6.57
C THR A 41 -0.82 4.98 -7.24
N TRP A 42 -1.69 4.07 -7.65
CA TRP A 42 -1.38 2.82 -8.32
C TRP A 42 -2.31 2.61 -9.51
N SER A 43 -1.79 2.00 -10.56
CA SER A 43 -2.52 1.66 -11.78
C SER A 43 -2.47 0.15 -12.02
N LEU A 44 -3.60 -0.40 -12.47
CA LEU A 44 -3.74 -1.81 -12.75
C LEU A 44 -2.74 -2.25 -13.83
N ASP A 45 -2.01 -3.34 -13.58
CA ASP A 45 -0.95 -3.84 -14.48
C ASP A 45 -1.50 -4.54 -15.74
N SER A 46 -2.80 -4.83 -15.78
CA SER A 46 -3.45 -5.51 -16.91
C SER A 46 -4.60 -4.67 -17.47
N PRO A 47 -4.57 -4.28 -18.76
CA PRO A 47 -5.65 -3.55 -19.39
C PRO A 47 -6.86 -4.44 -19.74
N TYR A 48 -6.76 -5.76 -19.57
CA TYR A 48 -7.79 -6.70 -19.99
C TYR A 48 -8.83 -7.01 -18.89
N VAL A 49 -8.63 -6.48 -17.68
CA VAL A 49 -9.58 -6.67 -16.58
C VAL A 49 -10.49 -5.45 -16.51
N VAL A 50 -11.59 -5.50 -17.27
CA VAL A 50 -12.47 -4.35 -17.56
C VAL A 50 -13.49 -4.00 -16.47
N LEU A 51 -13.64 -4.87 -15.46
CA LEU A 51 -14.59 -4.66 -14.35
C LEU A 51 -13.91 -4.25 -13.05
N GLU A 52 -12.58 -4.19 -13.04
CA GLU A 52 -11.81 -3.90 -11.83
C GLU A 52 -11.35 -2.44 -11.81
N PRO A 53 -11.07 -1.90 -10.61
CA PRO A 53 -10.51 -0.57 -10.49
C PRO A 53 -9.24 -0.45 -11.32
N HIS A 54 -9.21 0.48 -12.27
CA HIS A 54 -8.01 0.74 -13.06
C HIS A 54 -7.01 1.59 -12.27
N ALA A 55 -7.47 2.31 -11.24
CA ALA A 55 -6.65 3.11 -10.34
C ALA A 55 -7.01 2.92 -8.87
N VAL A 56 -5.99 2.95 -8.03
CA VAL A 56 -6.09 2.83 -6.56
C VAL A 56 -5.27 3.94 -5.93
N VAL A 57 -5.88 4.70 -5.01
CA VAL A 57 -5.20 5.72 -4.21
C VAL A 57 -5.19 5.29 -2.75
N VAL A 58 -3.99 5.13 -2.19
CA VAL A 58 -3.81 4.75 -0.80
C VAL A 58 -3.24 5.92 0.01
N ARG A 59 -3.86 6.23 1.15
CA ARG A 59 -3.49 7.33 2.04
C ARG A 59 -2.91 6.82 3.35
N ARG A 60 -1.97 7.57 3.92
CA ARG A 60 -1.36 7.24 5.22
C ARG A 60 -2.29 7.61 6.37
N VAL A 61 -3.10 6.67 6.83
CA VAL A 61 -4.12 6.89 7.87
C VAL A 61 -4.11 5.79 8.93
N SER A 62 -4.75 6.05 10.07
CA SER A 62 -4.94 5.07 11.15
C SER A 62 -6.17 4.17 10.90
N PRO A 63 -6.28 3.01 11.58
CA PRO A 63 -7.47 2.17 11.49
C PRO A 63 -8.77 2.94 11.80
N GLY A 64 -9.84 2.60 11.08
CA GLY A 64 -11.14 3.28 11.13
C GLY A 64 -11.27 4.48 10.19
N GLN A 65 -10.18 4.96 9.59
CA GLN A 65 -10.18 6.07 8.63
C GLN A 65 -10.17 5.59 7.17
N ASN A 66 -10.70 6.41 6.26
CA ASN A 66 -10.72 6.15 4.82
C ASN A 66 -9.29 6.11 4.26
N ALA A 67 -8.82 4.92 3.94
CA ALA A 67 -7.45 4.66 3.53
C ALA A 67 -7.31 4.48 2.04
N VAL A 68 -8.29 3.86 1.40
CA VAL A 68 -8.23 3.47 -0.01
C VAL A 68 -9.37 4.13 -0.77
N THR A 69 -9.04 4.73 -1.91
CA THR A 69 -10.00 5.07 -2.96
C THR A 69 -9.76 4.14 -4.15
N LEU A 70 -10.81 3.49 -4.64
CA LEU A 70 -10.79 2.66 -5.84
C LEU A 70 -11.54 3.39 -6.96
N ILE A 71 -11.00 3.39 -8.17
CA ILE A 71 -11.61 4.06 -9.32
C ILE A 71 -11.75 3.04 -10.45
N ALA A 72 -12.99 2.80 -10.86
CA ALA A 72 -13.34 1.91 -11.95
C ALA A 72 -14.16 2.67 -13.01
N ASP A 73 -13.84 2.43 -14.27
CA ASP A 73 -14.62 2.91 -15.41
C ASP A 73 -15.16 1.69 -16.14
N VAL A 74 -16.47 1.46 -16.03
CA VAL A 74 -17.11 0.30 -16.64
C VAL A 74 -17.80 0.74 -17.92
N GLN A 75 -17.37 0.17 -19.04
CA GLN A 75 -17.95 0.47 -20.34
C GLN A 75 -19.46 0.18 -20.36
N GLY A 76 -20.28 1.21 -20.59
CA GLY A 76 -21.74 1.12 -20.58
C GLY A 76 -22.40 1.27 -19.21
N SER A 77 -21.63 1.18 -18.10
CA SER A 77 -22.17 1.34 -16.74
C SER A 77 -21.70 2.60 -16.04
N GLY A 78 -20.68 3.31 -16.54
CA GLY A 78 -20.25 4.63 -16.05
C GLY A 78 -19.01 4.59 -15.16
N HIS A 79 -18.81 5.67 -14.42
CA HIS A 79 -17.68 5.86 -13.49
C HIS A 79 -18.09 5.49 -12.06
N CYS A 80 -17.26 4.71 -11.37
CA CYS A 80 -17.45 4.31 -9.99
C CYS A 80 -16.21 4.65 -9.15
N GLU A 81 -16.40 5.50 -8.15
CA GLU A 81 -15.41 5.70 -7.08
C GLU A 81 -15.89 5.03 -5.80
N TYR A 82 -15.00 4.31 -5.14
CA TYR A 82 -15.27 3.66 -3.86
C TYR A 82 -14.29 4.14 -2.80
N THR A 83 -14.73 4.15 -1.55
CA THR A 83 -13.86 4.44 -0.42
C THR A 83 -13.92 3.31 0.60
N ALA A 84 -12.75 2.81 1.01
CA ALA A 84 -12.63 1.78 2.02
C ALA A 84 -11.80 2.26 3.22
N LYS A 85 -12.23 1.86 4.42
CA LYS A 85 -11.54 2.16 5.67
C LYS A 85 -10.42 1.17 5.93
N LEU A 86 -9.30 1.63 6.49
CA LEU A 86 -8.29 0.73 7.06
C LEU A 86 -8.90 0.00 8.25
N ILE A 87 -8.82 -1.32 8.28
CA ILE A 87 -9.26 -2.15 9.41
C ILE A 87 -8.07 -2.52 10.26
N SER A 88 -6.99 -3.00 9.64
CA SER A 88 -5.77 -3.40 10.35
C SER A 88 -4.58 -3.47 9.41
N VAL A 89 -3.39 -3.43 10.00
CA VAL A 89 -2.12 -3.76 9.36
C VAL A 89 -1.68 -5.12 9.89
N ALA A 90 -1.22 -5.99 9.00
CA ALA A 90 -0.82 -7.36 9.31
C ALA A 90 0.55 -7.68 8.66
N ASP A 91 1.05 -8.89 8.93
CA ASP A 91 2.26 -9.44 8.31
C ASP A 91 3.48 -8.52 8.42
N GLY A 92 3.69 -7.94 9.60
CA GLY A 92 4.80 -7.01 9.84
C GLY A 92 4.73 -5.73 9.02
N GLY A 93 3.54 -5.34 8.54
CA GLY A 93 3.38 -4.20 7.65
C GLY A 93 3.31 -4.57 6.17
N GLN A 94 3.40 -5.84 5.80
CA GLN A 94 3.33 -6.28 4.39
C GLN A 94 1.89 -6.44 3.88
N ARG A 95 0.90 -6.27 4.76
CA ARG A 95 -0.53 -6.38 4.44
C ARG A 95 -1.35 -5.28 5.11
N ILE A 96 -2.29 -4.70 4.36
CA ILE A 96 -3.37 -3.87 4.91
C ILE A 96 -4.72 -4.52 4.63
N ASN A 97 -5.54 -4.67 5.66
CA ASN A 97 -6.92 -5.12 5.53
C ASN A 97 -7.84 -3.91 5.45
N VAL A 98 -8.74 -3.90 4.48
CA VAL A 98 -9.73 -2.84 4.31
C VAL A 98 -11.14 -3.38 4.45
N GLY A 99 -12.03 -2.54 4.96
CA GLY A 99 -13.44 -2.88 5.11
C GLY A 99 -14.15 -2.88 3.77
N THR A 100 -15.48 -3.00 3.82
CA THR A 100 -16.36 -2.78 2.66
C THR A 100 -15.96 -1.48 1.95
N ALA A 101 -15.78 -1.56 0.63
CA ALA A 101 -15.55 -0.40 -0.19
C ALA A 101 -16.91 0.18 -0.59
N VAL A 102 -17.25 1.32 0.00
CA VAL A 102 -18.54 1.97 -0.17
C VAL A 102 -18.50 2.90 -1.35
N VAL A 103 -19.53 2.88 -2.20
CA VAL A 103 -19.66 3.79 -3.34
C VAL A 103 -19.69 5.24 -2.86
N ASP A 104 -18.81 6.08 -3.41
CA ASP A 104 -18.94 7.53 -3.30
C ASP A 104 -19.97 8.01 -4.32
N GLN A 105 -21.21 8.18 -3.87
CA GLN A 105 -22.34 8.59 -4.70
C GLN A 105 -22.17 10.00 -5.29
N ALA A 106 -21.37 10.87 -4.67
CA ALA A 106 -21.15 12.22 -5.19
C ALA A 106 -20.16 12.24 -6.36
N ARG A 107 -19.35 11.19 -6.50
CA ARG A 107 -18.33 11.06 -7.55
C ARG A 107 -18.67 10.02 -8.59
N SER A 108 -19.55 9.08 -8.26
CA SER A 108 -19.97 8.01 -9.16
C SER A 108 -21.13 8.46 -10.06
N THR A 109 -21.06 8.08 -11.33
CA THR A 109 -22.13 8.34 -12.32
C THR A 109 -22.86 7.06 -12.75
N GLY A 110 -22.33 5.90 -12.36
CA GLY A 110 -22.80 4.60 -12.78
C GLY A 110 -23.72 3.87 -11.80
N MET A 111 -24.22 2.71 -12.25
CA MET A 111 -24.87 1.72 -11.39
C MET A 111 -23.79 0.93 -10.63
N CYS A 112 -23.24 1.55 -9.60
CA CYS A 112 -22.20 0.96 -8.74
C CYS A 112 -22.83 0.29 -7.53
N SER A 113 -22.29 -0.84 -7.10
CA SER A 113 -22.63 -1.50 -5.84
C SER A 113 -21.41 -1.56 -4.93
N ASP A 114 -21.62 -1.44 -3.62
CA ASP A 114 -20.54 -1.62 -2.64
C ASP A 114 -19.80 -2.96 -2.88
N ALA A 115 -18.50 -2.95 -2.61
CA ALA A 115 -17.67 -4.15 -2.74
C ALA A 115 -17.30 -4.71 -1.36
N GLU A 116 -17.20 -6.03 -1.30
CA GLU A 116 -16.88 -6.78 -0.08
C GLU A 116 -15.52 -6.36 0.53
N PRO A 117 -15.32 -6.58 1.85
CA PRO A 117 -14.02 -6.39 2.47
C PRO A 117 -12.90 -7.15 1.76
N SER A 118 -11.73 -6.53 1.66
CA SER A 118 -10.60 -7.03 0.88
C SER A 118 -9.27 -6.67 1.56
N PHE A 119 -8.14 -7.05 0.96
CA PHE A 119 -6.83 -6.67 1.48
C PHE A 119 -5.83 -6.39 0.37
N PHE A 120 -4.79 -5.61 0.72
CA PHE A 120 -3.65 -5.37 -0.16
C PHE A 120 -2.38 -5.94 0.47
N THR A 121 -1.52 -6.52 -0.36
CA THR A 121 -0.18 -6.97 0.02
C THR A 121 0.88 -6.31 -0.84
N VAL A 122 2.12 -6.24 -0.33
CA VAL A 122 3.28 -5.81 -1.10
C VAL A 122 3.64 -6.87 -2.13
N ALA A 123 3.89 -6.46 -3.37
CA ALA A 123 4.19 -7.35 -4.49
C ALA A 123 5.41 -6.84 -5.29
N GLY A 124 6.60 -6.95 -4.70
CA GLY A 124 7.82 -6.36 -5.26
C GLY A 124 7.74 -4.83 -5.21
N SER A 125 7.88 -4.16 -6.35
CA SER A 125 7.67 -2.71 -6.46
C SER A 125 6.18 -2.30 -6.55
N GLY A 126 5.28 -3.29 -6.63
CA GLY A 126 3.84 -3.11 -6.78
C GLY A 126 3.06 -3.44 -5.51
N ILE A 127 1.73 -3.40 -5.63
CA ILE A 127 0.80 -3.96 -4.64
C ILE A 127 -0.11 -4.98 -5.31
N GLN A 128 -0.55 -5.97 -4.55
CA GLN A 128 -1.54 -6.95 -4.96
C GLN A 128 -2.82 -6.71 -4.17
N HIS A 129 -3.96 -6.57 -4.85
CA HIS A 129 -5.29 -6.45 -4.26
C HIS A 129 -6.00 -7.79 -4.33
N ASP A 130 -6.29 -8.38 -3.17
CA ASP A 130 -7.04 -9.62 -3.08
C ASP A 130 -8.47 -9.32 -2.61
N VAL A 131 -9.43 -9.64 -3.47
CA VAL A 131 -10.88 -9.45 -3.27
C VAL A 131 -11.60 -10.78 -3.02
N GLY A 132 -10.86 -11.83 -2.67
CA GLY A 132 -11.38 -13.14 -2.30
C GLY A 132 -11.18 -14.23 -3.36
N PRO A 133 -11.50 -15.49 -3.01
CA PRO A 133 -11.08 -16.67 -3.76
C PRO A 133 -11.60 -16.76 -5.20
N ALA A 134 -12.73 -16.11 -5.50
CA ALA A 134 -13.31 -16.08 -6.84
C ALA A 134 -12.42 -15.35 -7.87
N HIS A 135 -11.46 -14.54 -7.40
CA HIS A 135 -10.60 -13.70 -8.23
C HIS A 135 -9.16 -14.23 -8.31
N GLY A 136 -8.95 -15.50 -7.96
CA GLY A 136 -7.64 -16.15 -8.03
C GLY A 136 -6.62 -15.50 -7.09
N SER A 137 -5.48 -15.07 -7.62
CA SER A 137 -4.45 -14.35 -6.86
C SER A 137 -4.79 -12.87 -6.61
N GLY A 138 -5.92 -12.38 -7.11
CA GLY A 138 -6.30 -10.97 -7.10
C GLY A 138 -5.63 -10.17 -8.23
N TYR A 139 -5.56 -8.86 -8.05
CA TYR A 139 -5.14 -7.89 -9.07
C TYR A 139 -3.85 -7.17 -8.72
N ARG A 140 -2.91 -7.16 -9.67
CA ARG A 140 -1.62 -6.49 -9.51
C ARG A 140 -1.71 -5.04 -9.95
N TYR A 141 -1.15 -4.15 -9.14
CA TYR A 141 -1.01 -2.74 -9.46
C TYR A 141 0.44 -2.31 -9.38
N ASN A 142 0.85 -1.49 -10.34
CA ASN A 142 2.15 -0.83 -10.36
C ASN A 142 1.98 0.65 -10.01
N ARG A 143 3.09 1.30 -9.69
CA ARG A 143 3.07 2.76 -9.50
C ARG A 143 2.59 3.45 -10.77
N ALA A 144 1.65 4.37 -10.59
CA ALA A 144 1.17 5.28 -11.63
C ALA A 144 2.20 6.38 -11.92
#